data_AF-A0A7X9C6S3-F1
#
_entry.id   AF-A0A7X9C6S3-F1
#
_cell.length_a   1.000
_cell.length_b   1.000
_cell.length_c   1.000
_cell.angle_alpha   90.00
_cell.angle_beta   90.00
_cell.angle_gamma   90.00
#
_symmetry.space_group_name_H-M   'P 1'
#
loop_
_entity.id
_entity.type
_entity.pdbx_description
1 polymer ?
#
loop_
_entity_poly.entity_id
_entity_poly.type
_entity_poly.pdbx_seq_one_letter_code
_entity_poly.pdbx_strand_id
1 'polypeptide(L)'
;MRNNDLIDGYLNGMDTGSNWTKNLHIKGPALINYSTIIALRTPRGLLVNTTKYSPTTSKHQNRLLRKGTNVIEVTEEEIKEAFNNV
;
A
#
# COMPACT_ATOMS: atom_id res chain seq x y z
N MET A 1 -15.45 3.07 -2.43
CA MET A 1 -14.74 4.33 -2.80
C MET A 1 -13.91 4.14 -4.06
N ARG A 2 -13.48 5.22 -4.73
CA ARG A 2 -12.56 5.09 -5.88
C ARG A 2 -11.16 4.74 -5.37
N ASN A 3 -10.32 4.16 -6.23
CA ASN A 3 -8.97 3.73 -5.82
C ASN A 3 -8.13 4.90 -5.30
N ASN A 4 -8.26 6.07 -5.93
CA ASN A 4 -7.52 7.27 -5.51
C ASN A 4 -7.96 7.76 -4.14
N ASP A 5 -9.26 7.77 -3.86
CA ASP A 5 -9.80 8.18 -2.56
C ASP A 5 -9.37 7.21 -1.47
N LEU A 6 -9.31 5.90 -1.77
CA LEU A 6 -8.83 4.88 -0.84
C LEU A 6 -7.33 5.04 -0.55
N ILE A 7 -6.51 5.28 -1.59
CA ILE A 7 -5.06 5.49 -1.42
C ILE A 7 -4.80 6.78 -0.64
N ASP A 8 -5.50 7.86 -0.97
CA ASP A 8 -5.35 9.13 -0.27
C ASP A 8 -5.84 8.98 1.18
N GLY A 9 -6.95 8.28 1.43
CA GLY A 9 -7.40 7.94 2.78
C GLY A 9 -6.39 7.11 3.56
N TYR A 10 -5.82 6.08 2.93
CA TYR A 10 -4.76 5.25 3.50
C TYR A 10 -3.53 6.08 3.91
N LEU A 11 -3.08 6.98 3.05
CA LEU A 11 -1.94 7.87 3.35
C LEU A 11 -2.25 8.85 4.50
N ASN A 12 -3.52 9.18 4.71
CA ASN A 12 -4.00 10.03 5.81
C ASN A 12 -4.38 9.24 7.09
N GLY A 13 -3.97 7.98 7.19
CA GLY A 13 -4.17 7.18 8.41
C GLY A 13 -5.49 6.42 8.49
N MET A 14 -6.23 6.27 7.38
CA MET A 14 -7.34 5.33 7.34
C MET A 14 -6.81 3.90 7.56
N ASP A 15 -7.41 3.18 8.51
CA ASP A 15 -7.01 1.81 8.90
C ASP A 15 -7.91 0.70 8.34
N THR A 16 -9.08 1.05 7.82
CA THR A 16 -9.99 0.10 7.18
C THR A 16 -10.69 0.74 5.99
N GLY A 17 -10.89 -0.01 4.93
CA GLY A 17 -11.64 0.46 3.76
C GLY A 17 -11.40 -0.43 2.56
N SER A 18 -12.30 -0.38 1.59
CA SER A 18 -12.11 -1.08 0.31
C SER A 18 -12.69 -0.27 -0.84
N ASN A 19 -12.11 -0.46 -2.02
CA ASN A 19 -12.65 0.12 -3.23
C ASN A 19 -13.93 -0.63 -3.66
N TRP A 20 -14.63 -0.10 -4.66
CA TRP A 20 -15.91 -0.67 -5.12
C TRP A 20 -15.81 -2.15 -5.50
N THR A 21 -14.71 -2.54 -6.16
CA THR A 21 -14.44 -3.91 -6.63
C THR A 21 -13.80 -4.79 -5.56
N LYS A 22 -13.56 -4.27 -4.35
CA LYS A 22 -12.94 -4.95 -3.19
C LYS A 22 -11.55 -5.56 -3.44
N ASN A 23 -10.92 -5.29 -4.57
CA ASN A 23 -9.56 -5.74 -4.86
C ASN A 23 -8.51 -4.88 -4.17
N LEU A 24 -8.74 -3.57 -4.03
CA LEU A 24 -7.86 -2.70 -3.25
C LEU A 24 -8.51 -2.45 -1.89
N HIS A 25 -7.82 -2.79 -0.81
CA HIS A 25 -8.35 -2.64 0.53
C HIS A 25 -7.24 -2.35 1.56
N ILE A 26 -7.65 -1.70 2.64
CA ILE A 26 -6.80 -1.38 3.78
C ILE A 26 -7.12 -2.35 4.91
N LYS A 27 -6.07 -2.92 5.50
CA LYS A 27 -6.16 -3.78 6.68
C LYS A 27 -5.13 -3.32 7.70
N GLY A 28 -5.58 -2.49 8.65
CA GLY A 28 -4.70 -1.83 9.60
C GLY A 28 -3.63 -1.03 8.86
N PRO A 29 -2.33 -1.27 9.12
CA PRO A 29 -1.23 -0.52 8.50
C PRO A 29 -0.98 -0.90 7.03
N ALA A 30 -1.55 -1.99 6.54
CA ALA A 30 -1.29 -2.51 5.20
C ALA A 30 -2.31 -2.01 4.16
N LEU A 31 -1.81 -1.67 2.97
CA LEU A 31 -2.62 -1.50 1.76
C LEU A 31 -2.37 -2.71 0.85
N ILE A 32 -3.46 -3.41 0.54
CA ILE A 32 -3.42 -4.70 -0.15
C ILE A 32 -4.17 -4.57 -1.48
N ASN A 33 -3.52 -4.98 -2.56
CA ASN A 33 -4.14 -5.14 -3.87
C ASN A 33 -4.26 -6.63 -4.22
N TYR A 34 -5.49 -7.13 -4.33
CA TYR A 34 -5.83 -8.54 -4.33
C TYR A 34 -5.25 -9.25 -3.11
N SER A 35 -4.12 -9.94 -3.27
CA SER A 35 -3.39 -10.64 -2.22
C SER A 35 -2.00 -10.06 -1.95
N THR A 36 -1.61 -9.01 -2.69
CA THR A 36 -0.27 -8.42 -2.62
C THR A 36 -0.27 -7.19 -1.73
N ILE A 37 0.67 -7.14 -0.78
CA ILE A 37 0.90 -5.95 0.03
C ILE A 37 1.67 -4.95 -0.83
N ILE A 38 1.02 -3.83 -1.16
CA ILE A 38 1.65 -2.79 -2.00
C ILE A 38 2.23 -1.65 -1.16
N ALA A 39 1.75 -1.48 0.08
CA ALA A 39 2.34 -0.57 1.04
C ALA A 39 2.08 -1.00 2.49
N LEU A 40 2.97 -0.60 3.39
CA LEU A 40 2.88 -0.83 4.83
C LEU A 40 3.32 0.42 5.59
N ARG A 41 2.45 0.95 6.45
CA ARG A 41 2.81 2.03 7.38
C ARG A 41 3.60 1.47 8.55
N THR A 42 4.71 2.10 8.89
CA THR A 42 5.58 1.71 10.01
C THR A 42 6.03 2.95 10.79
N PRO A 43 6.57 2.79 12.02
CA PRO A 43 7.17 3.91 12.74
C PRO A 43 8.34 4.58 11.99
N ARG A 44 8.98 3.87 11.06
CA ARG A 44 10.10 4.38 10.25
C ARG A 44 9.66 5.14 8.99
N GLY A 45 8.38 5.02 8.60
CA GLY A 45 7.87 5.61 7.37
C GLY A 45 6.95 4.65 6.62
N LEU A 46 6.73 4.96 5.34
CA LEU A 46 5.88 4.18 4.45
C LEU A 46 6.74 3.22 3.62
N LEU A 47 6.66 1.92 3.91
CA LEU A 47 7.24 0.92 3.02
C LEU A 47 6.36 0.79 1.78
N VAL A 48 6.95 0.86 0.59
CA VAL A 48 6.23 0.67 -0.68
C VAL A 48 6.92 -0.45 -1.44
N ASN A 49 6.15 -1.50 -1.74
CA ASN A 49 6.62 -2.61 -2.55
C ASN A 49 6.74 -2.14 -4.00
N THR A 50 7.94 -2.13 -4.56
CA THR A 50 8.20 -1.69 -5.94
C THR A 50 8.35 -2.84 -6.94
N THR A 51 8.14 -4.08 -6.49
CA THR A 51 8.08 -5.26 -7.35
C THR A 51 7.03 -5.08 -8.44
N LYS A 52 7.39 -5.41 -9.69
CA LYS A 52 6.51 -5.23 -10.85
C LYS A 52 5.51 -6.38 -10.97
N TYR A 53 4.21 -6.07 -10.92
CA TYR A 53 3.13 -7.06 -11.09
C TYR A 53 2.28 -6.81 -12.33
N SER A 54 1.49 -5.73 -12.30
CA SER A 54 0.58 -5.35 -13.38
C SER A 54 0.64 -3.84 -13.62
N PRO A 55 0.28 -3.35 -14.81
CA PRO A 55 0.22 -1.92 -15.08
C PRO A 55 -0.65 -1.15 -14.08
N THR A 56 -1.74 -1.76 -13.60
CA THR A 56 -2.63 -1.16 -12.59
C THR A 56 -1.97 -1.10 -11.22
N THR A 57 -1.31 -2.18 -10.79
CA THR A 57 -0.55 -2.20 -9.53
C THR A 57 0.55 -1.14 -9.55
N SER A 58 1.29 -1.03 -10.67
CA SER A 58 2.33 0.00 -10.84
C SER A 58 1.79 1.42 -10.76
N LYS A 59 0.57 1.69 -11.23
CA LYS A 59 -0.08 2.99 -11.04
C LYS A 59 -0.33 3.29 -9.56
N HIS A 60 -0.75 2.29 -8.78
CA HIS A 60 -0.97 2.44 -7.34
C HIS A 60 0.35 2.65 -6.58
N GLN A 61 1.37 1.83 -6.87
CA GLN A 61 2.73 1.97 -6.33
C GLN A 61 3.30 3.36 -6.63
N ASN A 62 3.25 3.80 -7.89
CA ASN A 62 3.72 5.14 -8.28
C ASN A 62 2.98 6.27 -7.59
N ARG A 63 1.69 6.11 -7.29
CA ARG A 63 0.94 7.11 -6.52
C ARG A 63 1.42 7.17 -5.07
N LEU A 64 1.69 6.02 -4.45
CA LEU A 64 2.24 5.93 -3.10
C LEU A 64 3.64 6.56 -3.03
N LEU A 65 4.51 6.27 -4.00
CA LEU A 65 5.84 6.87 -4.10
C LEU A 65 5.78 8.40 -4.22
N ARG A 66 4.81 8.93 -4.98
CA ARG A 66 4.67 10.38 -5.22
C ARG A 66 4.02 11.14 -4.07
N LYS A 67 3.12 10.50 -3.32
CA LYS A 67 2.30 11.17 -2.30
C LYS A 67 2.62 10.76 -0.87
N GLY A 68 3.30 9.64 -0.69
CA GLY A 68 3.71 9.16 0.62
C GLY A 68 4.76 10.07 1.24
N THR A 69 4.81 10.06 2.56
CA THR A 69 5.84 10.77 3.35
C THR A 69 6.83 9.73 3.88
N ASN A 70 8.14 10.05 3.85
CA ASN A 70 9.22 9.16 4.27
C ASN A 70 9.09 7.77 3.63
N VAL A 71 9.02 7.75 2.31
CA VAL A 71 8.82 6.52 1.55
C VAL A 71 10.12 5.73 1.49
N ILE A 72 10.01 4.43 1.75
CA ILE A 72 11.10 3.47 1.67
C ILE A 72 10.67 2.42 0.65
N GLU A 73 11.42 2.33 -0.45
CA GLU A 73 11.19 1.32 -1.48
C GLU A 73 11.72 -0.02 -0.99
N VAL A 74 10.91 -1.07 -1.11
CA VAL A 74 11.23 -2.42 -0.64
C VAL A 74 10.79 -3.47 -1.65
N THR A 75 11.35 -4.67 -1.56
CA THR A 75 10.90 -5.84 -2.32
C THR A 75 9.64 -6.47 -1.72
N GLU A 76 9.06 -7.44 -2.43
CA GLU A 76 7.92 -8.23 -1.94
C GLU A 76 8.30 -9.06 -0.70
N GLU A 77 9.51 -9.60 -0.66
CA GLU A 77 10.01 -10.40 0.45
C GLU A 77 10.16 -9.54 1.70
N GLU A 78 10.81 -8.37 1.57
CA GLU A 78 11.03 -7.42 2.66
C GLU A 78 9.72 -6.90 3.25
N ILE A 79 8.73 -6.55 2.41
CA ILE A 79 7.44 -6.04 2.91
C ILE A 79 6.62 -7.13 3.59
N LYS A 80 6.71 -8.39 3.14
CA LYS A 80 6.07 -9.55 3.78
C LYS A 80 6.69 -9.85 5.13
N GLU A 81 8.02 -9.86 5.20
CA GLU A 81 8.74 -10.03 6.45
C GLU A 81 8.37 -8.91 7.43
N ALA A 82 8.36 -7.65 6.98
CA ALA A 82 7.93 -6.53 7.80
C ALA A 82 6.48 -6.72 8.30
N PHE A 83 5.54 -7.08 7.43
CA PHE A 83 4.14 -7.28 7.80
C PHE A 83 3.93 -8.38 8.84
N ASN A 84 4.72 -9.46 8.80
CA ASN A 84 4.64 -10.54 9.80
C ASN A 84 5.19 -10.15 11.17
N ASN A 85 5.96 -9.06 11.26
CA ASN A 85 6.55 -8.53 12.48
C ASN A 85 5.78 -7.31 13.04
N VAL A 86 4.63 -6.97 12.46
CA VAL A 86 3.71 -5.90 12.93
C VAL A 86 2.56 -6.52 13.71
#